data_AF-A0A0F9CDD9-F1
#
_entry.id   AF-A0A0F9CDD9-F1
#
_cell.length_a   1.000
_cell.length_b   1.000
_cell.length_c   1.000
_cell.angle_alpha   90.00
_cell.angle_beta   90.00
_cell.angle_gamma   90.00
#
_symmetry.space_group_name_H-M   'P 1'
#
loop_
_entity.id
_entity.type
_entity.pdbx_description
1 polymer ?
#
loop_
_entity_poly.entity_id
_entity_poly.type
_entity_poly.pdbx_seq_one_letter_code
_entity_poly.pdbx_strand_id
1 'polypeptide(L)'
;MIESSDDDLEVSLWYDANVHSDPINSCSESIGDMLDLICKKNGVVHGNIRYEILKPEDDRVPPVPRWLENINGVVPRLLVAVTKVTRDLHQEPMGMSG
;
A
#
# COMPACT_ATOMS: atom_id res chain seq x y z
N MET A 1 -11.08 5.41 27.32
CA MET A 1 -10.13 6.01 26.36
C MET A 1 -10.16 5.14 25.13
N ILE A 2 -10.72 5.62 24.03
CA ILE A 2 -10.62 4.90 22.75
C ILE A 2 -9.29 5.36 22.18
N GLU A 3 -8.26 4.52 22.27
CA GLU A 3 -7.07 4.70 21.45
C GLU A 3 -7.54 4.52 20.00
N SER A 4 -7.81 5.64 19.32
CA SER A 4 -7.81 5.66 17.87
C SER A 4 -6.36 5.49 17.47
N SER A 5 -5.91 4.24 17.40
CA SER A 5 -4.71 3.91 16.66
C SER A 5 -5.01 4.31 15.22
N ASP A 6 -4.55 5.51 14.83
CA ASP A 6 -4.28 5.85 13.44
C ASP A 6 -3.19 4.87 12.98
N ASP A 7 -3.60 3.64 12.68
CA ASP A 7 -2.70 2.64 12.13
C ASP A 7 -2.39 3.08 10.68
N ASP A 8 -1.11 3.19 10.35
CA ASP A 8 -0.68 3.40 8.97
C ASP A 8 -0.66 2.05 8.27
N LEU A 9 -1.37 1.95 7.14
CA LEU A 9 -1.30 0.81 6.25
C LEU A 9 -0.30 1.11 5.14
N GLU A 10 0.73 0.27 5.03
CA GLU A 10 1.77 0.35 4.01
C GLU A 10 1.66 -0.83 3.04
N VAL A 11 1.67 -0.54 1.74
CA VAL A 11 1.76 -1.53 0.66
C VAL A 11 2.92 -1.15 -0.24
N SER A 12 3.76 -2.12 -0.61
CA SER A 12 4.95 -1.89 -1.42
C SER A 12 4.98 -2.76 -2.67
N LEU A 13 5.43 -2.21 -3.80
CA LEU A 13 5.57 -2.88 -5.08
C LEU A 13 6.96 -2.65 -5.67
N TRP A 14 7.64 -3.74 -6.01
CA TRP A 14 8.90 -3.69 -6.76
C TRP A 14 8.65 -3.45 -8.24
N TYR A 15 9.43 -2.57 -8.86
CA TYR A 15 9.36 -2.29 -10.29
C TYR A 15 10.74 -1.96 -10.89
N ASP A 16 10.84 -2.08 -12.23
CA ASP A 16 12.00 -1.61 -12.99
C ASP A 16 11.81 -0.14 -13.41
N ALA A 17 12.65 0.74 -12.89
CA ALA A 17 12.61 2.16 -13.19
C ALA A 17 12.98 2.52 -14.64
N ASN A 18 13.58 1.60 -15.39
CA ASN A 18 13.80 1.79 -16.83
C ASN A 18 12.51 1.59 -17.64
N VAL A 19 11.56 0.79 -17.14
CA VAL A 19 10.27 0.53 -17.81
C VAL A 19 9.21 1.54 -17.36
N HIS A 20 9.18 1.85 -16.06
CA HIS A 20 8.21 2.77 -15.47
C HIS A 20 8.92 4.02 -14.95
N SER A 21 9.03 5.04 -15.81
CA SER A 21 9.62 6.33 -15.45
C SER A 21 8.73 7.16 -14.50
N ASP A 22 7.42 6.90 -14.52
CA ASP A 22 6.43 7.50 -13.62
C ASP A 22 5.52 6.40 -13.04
N PRO A 23 6.04 5.62 -12.08
CA PRO A 23 5.35 4.45 -11.53
C PRO A 23 4.11 4.85 -10.72
N ILE A 24 4.06 6.08 -10.20
CA ILE A 24 2.91 6.59 -9.46
C ILE A 24 1.75 6.71 -10.44
N ASN A 25 1.91 7.43 -11.55
CA ASN A 25 0.82 7.56 -12.52
C ASN A 25 0.50 6.24 -13.24
N SER A 26 1.49 5.37 -13.48
CA SER A 26 1.24 4.10 -14.19
C SER A 26 0.68 2.98 -13.30
N CYS A 27 0.85 3.05 -11.98
CA CYS A 27 0.48 1.97 -11.05
C CYS A 27 -0.41 2.41 -9.88
N SER A 28 -0.73 3.70 -9.75
CA SER A 28 -1.56 4.23 -8.64
C SER A 28 -2.93 3.58 -8.56
N GLU A 29 -3.57 3.32 -9.71
CA GLU A 29 -4.88 2.67 -9.77
C GLU A 29 -4.81 1.25 -9.22
N SER A 30 -3.87 0.43 -9.72
CA SER A 30 -3.69 -0.95 -9.24
C SER A 30 -3.30 -1.03 -7.76
N ILE A 31 -2.54 -0.05 -7.26
CA ILE A 31 -2.21 0.03 -5.83
C ILE A 31 -3.41 0.49 -5.00
N GLY A 32 -4.22 1.42 -5.52
CA GLY A 32 -5.48 1.84 -4.92
C GLY A 32 -6.44 0.65 -4.78
N ASP A 33 -6.65 -0.11 -5.85
CA ASP A 33 -7.48 -1.32 -5.83
C ASP A 33 -7.00 -2.35 -4.80
N MET A 34 -5.67 -2.53 -4.69
CA MET A 34 -5.08 -3.44 -3.71
C MET A 34 -5.32 -2.96 -2.27
N LEU A 35 -5.16 -1.67 -2.01
CA LEU A 35 -5.44 -1.04 -0.73
C LEU A 35 -6.93 -1.15 -0.37
N ASP A 36 -7.83 -0.90 -1.31
CA ASP A 36 -9.27 -1.06 -1.13
C ASP A 36 -9.65 -2.49 -0.73
N LEU A 37 -9.08 -3.49 -1.42
CA LEU A 37 -9.30 -4.90 -1.09
C LEU A 37 -8.79 -5.27 0.30
N ILE A 38 -7.61 -4.77 0.69
CA ILE A 38 -7.06 -4.99 2.03
C ILE A 38 -7.93 -4.32 3.08
N CYS A 39 -8.32 -3.06 2.86
CA CYS A 39 -9.13 -2.28 3.77
C CYS A 39 -10.50 -2.95 3.99
N LYS A 40 -11.15 -3.37 2.90
CA LYS A 40 -12.42 -4.11 2.94
C LYS A 40 -12.32 -5.42 3.72
N LYS A 41 -11.24 -6.18 3.55
CA LYS A 41 -11.02 -7.44 4.31
C LYS A 41 -10.85 -7.21 5.81
N ASN A 42 -10.31 -6.05 6.19
CA ASN A 42 -10.03 -5.70 7.58
C ASN A 42 -11.14 -4.84 8.23
N GLY A 43 -12.20 -4.48 7.49
CA GLY A 43 -13.27 -3.62 8.00
C GLY A 43 -12.79 -2.20 8.32
N VAL A 44 -11.82 -1.71 7.56
CA VAL A 44 -11.27 -0.36 7.69
C VAL A 44 -11.47 0.39 6.38
N VAL A 45 -11.41 1.72 6.46
CA VAL A 45 -11.39 2.61 5.30
C VAL A 45 -10.05 3.33 5.26
N HIS A 46 -9.48 3.51 4.07
CA HIS A 46 -8.25 4.27 3.92
C HIS A 46 -8.51 5.72 3.51
N GLY A 47 -7.68 6.63 3.99
CA GLY A 47 -7.68 8.02 3.56
C GLY A 47 -6.87 8.23 2.28
N ASN A 48 -6.37 9.46 2.13
CA ASN A 48 -5.49 9.84 1.03
C ASN A 48 -4.19 9.01 1.07
N ILE A 49 -3.85 8.41 -0.08
CA ILE A 49 -2.65 7.62 -0.26
C ILE A 49 -1.47 8.55 -0.53
N ARG A 50 -0.38 8.36 0.19
CA ARG A 50 0.92 8.98 -0.07
C ARG A 50 1.83 7.95 -0.72
N TYR A 51 2.56 8.37 -1.74
CA TYR A 51 3.48 7.50 -2.46
C TYR A 51 4.92 7.93 -2.21
N GLU A 52 5.79 6.96 -1.99
CA GLU A 52 7.23 7.12 -1.83
C GLU A 52 7.94 6.15 -2.76
N ILE A 53 9.02 6.57 -3.41
CA ILE A 53 9.87 5.70 -4.22
C ILE A 53 11.20 5.55 -3.50
N LEU A 54 11.48 4.33 -3.07
CA LEU A 54 12.70 3.98 -2.35
C LEU A 54 13.68 3.22 -3.25
N LYS A 55 14.96 3.34 -2.91
CA LYS A 55 16.05 2.64 -3.56
C LYS A 55 16.45 1.41 -2.76
N PRO A 56 16.99 0.36 -3.40
CA PRO A 56 17.43 -0.85 -2.70
C PRO A 56 18.43 -0.60 -1.55
N GLU A 57 19.17 0.51 -1.61
CA GLU A 57 20.16 0.86 -0.59
C GLU A 57 19.55 1.53 0.65
N ASP A 58 18.25 1.86 0.64
CA ASP A 58 17.59 2.48 1.80
C ASP A 58 17.32 1.45 2.91
N ASP A 59 17.56 1.83 4.17
CA ASP A 59 17.47 0.93 5.34
C ASP A 59 16.10 0.25 5.54
N ARG A 60 15.03 0.85 5.00
CA ARG A 60 13.65 0.37 5.12
C ARG A 60 13.26 -0.61 4.00
N VAL A 61 14.12 -0.79 3.00
CA VAL A 61 13.77 -1.53 1.79
C VAL A 61 14.09 -3.02 1.98
N PRO A 62 13.12 -3.93 1.75
CA PRO A 62 13.37 -5.35 1.80
C PRO A 62 14.37 -5.77 0.70
N PRO A 63 14.92 -6.99 0.76
CA PRO A 63 15.78 -7.50 -0.31
C PRO A 63 15.08 -7.45 -1.68
N VAL A 64 15.84 -7.09 -2.71
CA VAL A 64 15.35 -7.09 -4.09
C VAL A 64 14.94 -8.53 -4.46
N PRO A 65 13.76 -8.75 -5.05
CA PRO A 65 13.33 -10.09 -5.40
C PRO A 65 14.14 -10.64 -6.58
N ARG A 66 14.45 -11.94 -6.55
CA ARG A 66 15.31 -12.62 -7.55
C ARG A 66 14.88 -12.43 -9.01
N TRP A 67 13.58 -12.27 -9.26
CA TRP A 67 13.08 -12.06 -10.62
C TRP A 67 13.48 -10.68 -11.18
N LEU A 68 13.78 -9.72 -10.31
CA LEU A 68 14.23 -8.37 -10.68
C LEU A 68 15.76 -8.25 -10.62
N GLU A 69 16.42 -8.96 -9.69
CA GLU A 69 17.90 -8.98 -9.58
C GLU A 69 18.61 -9.60 -10.79
N ASN A 70 18.04 -10.64 -11.39
CA ASN A 70 18.73 -11.43 -12.42
C ASN A 70 18.60 -10.87 -13.84
N ILE A 71 17.93 -9.73 -14.02
CA ILE A 71 17.71 -9.13 -15.33
C ILE A 71 18.77 -8.05 -15.56
N ASN A 72 19.62 -8.26 -16.56
CA ASN A 72 20.69 -7.32 -16.90
C ASN A 72 20.10 -5.98 -17.38
N GLY A 73 20.59 -4.89 -16.80
CA GLY A 73 20.15 -3.54 -17.15
C GLY A 73 18.86 -3.08 -16.47
N VAL A 74 18.32 -3.81 -15.50
CA VAL A 74 17.19 -3.34 -14.66
C VAL A 74 17.67 -2.37 -13.59
N VAL A 75 16.85 -1.36 -13.28
CA VAL A 75 17.06 -0.45 -12.15
C VAL A 75 15.94 -0.69 -11.12
N PRO A 76 16.16 -1.57 -10.13
CA PRO A 76 15.12 -1.91 -9.18
C PRO A 76 14.79 -0.73 -8.26
N ARG A 77 13.50 -0.45 -8.12
CA ARG A 77 12.95 0.53 -7.18
C ARG A 77 11.72 -0.02 -6.49
N LEU A 78 11.48 0.44 -5.27
CA LEU A 78 10.31 0.07 -4.48
C LEU A 78 9.35 1.25 -4.43
N LEU A 79 8.16 1.08 -5.00
CA LEU A 79 7.06 2.01 -4.82
C LEU A 79 6.33 1.63 -3.54
N VAL A 80 6.32 2.53 -2.56
CA VAL A 80 5.64 2.38 -1.28
C VAL A 80 4.44 3.30 -1.26
N ALA A 81 3.28 2.74 -0.92
CA ALA A 81 2.03 3.47 -0.72
C ALA A 81 1.65 3.38 0.74
N VAL A 82 1.57 4.55 1.39
CA VAL A 82 1.22 4.69 2.80
C VAL A 82 -0.12 5.40 2.88
N THR A 83 -1.05 4.84 3.64
CA THR A 83 -2.33 5.48 3.90
C THR A 83 -2.77 5.29 5.34
N LYS A 84 -3.41 6.30 5.89
CA LYS A 84 -4.05 6.20 7.20
C LYS A 84 -5.30 5.35 7.08
N VAL A 85 -5.44 4.35 7.94
CA VAL A 85 -6.70 3.62 8.03
C VAL A 85 -7.49 4.07 9.25
N THR A 86 -8.80 4.15 9.07
CA THR A 86 -9.74 4.35 10.17
C THR A 86 -10.62 3.12 10.23
N ARG A 87 -10.76 2.53 11.43
CA ARG A 87 -11.75 1.46 11.62
C ARG A 87 -13.12 2.05 11.32
N ASP A 88 -13.86 1.39 10.43
CA ASP A 88 -15.22 1.83 10.14
C ASP A 88 -16.06 1.59 11.40
N LEU A 89 -16.36 2.67 12.12
CA LEU A 89 -17.21 2.66 13.30
C LEU A 89 -18.70 2.61 12.94
N HIS A 90 -19.07 2.23 11.71
CA HIS A 90 -20.42 1.75 11.41
C HIS A 90 -20.69 0.40 12.10
N GLN A 91 -20.79 0.44 13.42
CA GLN A 91 -21.88 -0.27 14.09
C GLN A 91 -23.13 0.60 13.89
N GLU A 92 -24.25 0.01 13.43
CA GLU A 92 -25.61 0.13 13.99
C GLU A 92 -26.62 -0.64 13.08
N PRO A 93 -27.79 -1.12 13.58
CA PRO A 93 -28.17 -1.40 14.97
C PRO A 93 -28.66 -2.85 15.17
N MET A 94 -28.93 -3.20 16.44
CA MET A 94 -29.60 -4.43 16.84
C MET A 94 -30.91 -4.65 16.07
N GLY A 95 -30.99 -5.73 15.31
CA GLY A 95 -32.26 -6.32 14.88
C GLY A 95 -32.79 -7.25 15.97
N MET A 96 -33.47 -6.70 16.97
CA MET A 96 -34.44 -7.44 17.80
C MET A 96 -35.81 -7.37 17.11
N SER A 97 -36.60 -8.43 17.30
CA SER A 97 -38.04 -8.62 16.96
C SER A 97 -38.32 -9.25 15.59
N GLY A 98 -38.98 -10.41 15.47
CA GLY A 98 -39.79 -11.14 16.46
C GLY A 98 -39.97 -12.63 16.13
#